data_AF-A0A8H5XSQ6-F1
#
_entry.id   AF-A0A8H5XSQ6-F1
#
_cell.length_a   1.000
_cell.length_b   1.000
_cell.length_c   1.000
_cell.angle_alpha   90.00
_cell.angle_beta   90.00
_cell.angle_gamma   90.00
#
_symmetry.space_group_name_H-M   'P 1'
#
loop_
_entity.id
_entity.type
_entity.pdbx_description
1 polymer ?
#
loop_
_entity_poly.entity_id
_entity_poly.type
_entity_poly.pdbx_seq_one_letter_code
_entity_poly.pdbx_strand_id
1 'polypeptide(L)'
;MQFSLACLAAILATSVSAAPAPAVNMMAASPQWTIENMQRSCAKDDSSCTWNFKIDTHKGAATGCKYVVKGSKASQRNGGPVKCGDFTITSGWSGQFGPGNGFTTFSVVSSKRQIIWPAYTDKQVQSGKVVKPDQSYTPANLPN
;
A
#
# COMPACT_ATOMS: atom_id res chain seq x y z
N MET A 1 50.62 -7.05 -65.24
CA MET A 1 49.26 -6.99 -64.67
C MET A 1 49.16 -8.04 -63.58
N GLN A 2 48.82 -7.66 -62.35
CA GLN A 2 47.98 -8.45 -61.45
C GLN A 2 47.61 -7.58 -60.24
N PHE A 3 46.36 -7.15 -60.24
CA PHE A 3 45.67 -6.60 -59.08
C PHE A 3 45.40 -7.76 -58.12
N SER A 4 45.70 -7.58 -56.83
CA SER A 4 45.16 -8.48 -55.80
C SER A 4 44.52 -7.64 -54.70
N LEU A 5 43.20 -7.85 -54.59
CA LEU A 5 42.21 -7.09 -53.85
C LEU A 5 42.46 -7.07 -52.33
N ALA A 6 42.07 -5.95 -51.74
CA ALA A 6 41.89 -5.75 -50.31
C ALA A 6 40.79 -6.66 -49.74
N CYS A 7 41.07 -7.35 -48.64
CA CYS A 7 40.06 -7.99 -47.80
C CYS A 7 39.67 -7.04 -46.65
N LEU A 8 38.55 -6.32 -46.80
CA LEU A 8 37.84 -5.70 -45.68
C LEU A 8 37.04 -6.79 -44.95
N ALA A 9 37.40 -7.06 -43.70
CA ALA A 9 36.59 -7.90 -42.80
C ALA A 9 35.43 -7.08 -42.22
N ALA A 10 34.21 -7.35 -42.66
CA ALA A 10 32.99 -6.76 -42.10
C ALA A 10 32.58 -7.50 -40.82
N ILE A 11 32.66 -6.82 -39.67
CA ILE A 11 32.18 -7.31 -38.38
C ILE A 11 30.65 -7.12 -38.36
N LEU A 12 29.90 -8.21 -38.51
CA LEU A 12 28.45 -8.21 -38.30
C LEU A 12 28.17 -8.09 -36.79
N ALA A 13 27.90 -6.88 -36.32
CA ALA A 13 27.36 -6.67 -34.98
C ALA A 13 25.92 -7.22 -34.91
N THR A 14 25.75 -8.43 -34.37
CA THR A 14 24.42 -8.95 -34.05
C THR A 14 23.86 -8.17 -32.86
N SER A 15 23.08 -7.13 -33.12
CA SER A 15 22.29 -6.46 -32.09
C SER A 15 21.23 -7.44 -31.57
N VAL A 16 21.49 -8.07 -30.43
CA VAL A 16 20.48 -8.85 -29.71
C VAL A 16 19.47 -7.87 -29.13
N SER A 17 18.37 -7.63 -29.85
CA SER A 17 17.25 -6.86 -29.34
C SER A 17 16.50 -7.73 -28.34
N ALA A 18 16.78 -7.56 -27.04
CA ALA A 18 15.95 -8.15 -26.00
C ALA A 18 14.54 -7.53 -26.10
N ALA A 19 13.56 -8.33 -26.52
CA ALA A 19 12.16 -7.89 -26.51
C ALA A 19 11.73 -7.61 -25.06
N PRO A 20 10.99 -6.53 -24.79
CA PRO A 20 10.49 -6.25 -23.45
C PRO A 20 9.57 -7.39 -22.99
N ALA A 21 9.78 -7.84 -21.75
CA ALA A 21 8.90 -8.83 -21.14
C ALA A 21 7.46 -8.28 -21.06
N PRO A 22 6.44 -9.14 -21.24
CA PRO A 22 5.05 -8.70 -21.13
C PRO A 22 4.79 -8.15 -19.71
N ALA A 23 4.11 -7.00 -19.64
CA ALA A 23 3.73 -6.40 -18.38
C ALA A 23 2.69 -7.27 -17.65
N VAL A 24 2.91 -7.52 -16.36
CA VAL A 24 1.98 -8.27 -15.50
C VAL A 24 1.18 -7.28 -14.65
N ASN A 25 -0.16 -7.33 -14.76
CA ASN A 25 -1.03 -6.54 -13.91
C ASN A 25 -1.27 -7.28 -12.58
N MET A 26 -0.83 -6.68 -11.47
CA MET A 26 -1.01 -7.23 -10.13
C MET A 26 -2.35 -6.87 -9.49
N MET A 27 -3.16 -6.00 -10.12
CA MET A 27 -4.47 -5.63 -9.57
C MET A 27 -5.44 -6.81 -9.66
N ALA A 28 -6.16 -7.07 -8.57
CA ALA A 28 -7.15 -8.12 -8.54
C ALA A 28 -8.42 -7.71 -9.28
N ALA A 29 -9.05 -8.67 -9.96
CA ALA A 29 -10.33 -8.48 -10.64
C ALA A 29 -11.56 -8.42 -9.68
N SER A 30 -11.33 -8.46 -8.36
CA SER A 30 -12.40 -8.32 -7.38
C SER A 30 -12.86 -6.85 -7.23
N PRO A 31 -14.08 -6.60 -6.72
CA PRO A 31 -14.52 -5.26 -6.37
C PRO A 31 -13.51 -4.52 -5.50
N GLN A 32 -13.51 -3.19 -5.61
CA GLN A 32 -12.76 -2.34 -4.69
C GLN A 32 -13.22 -2.60 -3.26
N TRP A 33 -12.31 -2.45 -2.31
CA TRP A 33 -12.65 -2.50 -0.89
C TRP A 33 -12.82 -1.09 -0.37
N THR A 34 -13.85 -0.87 0.44
CA THR A 34 -14.09 0.41 1.10
C THR A 34 -13.62 0.33 2.54
N ILE A 35 -12.82 1.30 2.95
CA ILE A 35 -12.51 1.51 4.36
C ILE A 35 -13.51 2.51 4.92
N GLU A 36 -14.41 2.00 5.76
CA GLU A 36 -15.50 2.78 6.31
C GLU A 36 -15.18 3.34 7.68
N ASN A 37 -15.65 4.57 7.92
CA ASN A 37 -15.64 5.23 9.21
C ASN A 37 -14.25 5.28 9.86
N MET A 38 -13.21 5.47 9.06
CA MET A 38 -11.83 5.57 9.54
C MET A 38 -11.70 6.71 10.55
N GLN A 39 -11.18 6.40 11.73
CA GLN A 39 -10.97 7.34 12.82
C GLN A 39 -9.69 6.99 13.57
N ARG A 40 -8.91 8.01 13.97
CA ARG A 40 -7.78 7.87 14.90
C ARG A 40 -7.98 8.70 16.16
N SER A 41 -7.87 8.04 17.31
CA SER A 41 -7.89 8.68 18.62
C SER A 41 -6.61 8.35 19.38
N CYS A 42 -5.84 9.38 19.77
CA CYS A 42 -4.59 9.21 20.50
C CYS A 42 -4.73 9.65 21.96
N ALA A 43 -3.95 9.02 22.83
CA ALA A 43 -3.77 9.48 24.20
C ALA A 43 -3.12 10.88 24.20
N LYS A 44 -3.39 11.69 25.24
CA LYS A 44 -2.90 13.08 25.33
C LYS A 44 -1.38 13.19 25.30
N ASP A 45 -0.68 12.17 25.82
CA ASP A 45 0.77 12.05 25.84
C ASP A 45 1.35 11.38 24.58
N ASP A 46 0.51 11.07 23.60
CA ASP A 46 0.85 10.34 22.39
C ASP A 46 1.58 9.00 22.65
N SER A 47 1.28 8.36 23.79
CA SER A 47 1.80 7.03 24.14
C SER A 47 1.06 5.89 23.43
N SER A 48 -0.14 6.18 22.92
CA SER A 48 -0.94 5.23 22.15
C SER A 48 -1.91 5.94 21.21
N CYS A 49 -2.18 5.32 20.07
CA CYS A 49 -3.23 5.72 19.14
C CYS A 49 -4.08 4.51 18.77
N THR A 50 -5.38 4.64 18.95
CA THR A 50 -6.37 3.65 18.51
C THR A 50 -6.99 4.10 17.20
N TRP A 51 -6.95 3.21 16.22
CA TRP A 51 -7.61 3.35 14.94
C TRP A 51 -8.83 2.44 14.90
N ASN A 52 -9.98 2.99 14.54
CA ASN A 52 -11.21 2.23 14.36
C ASN A 52 -11.70 2.44 12.93
N PHE A 53 -12.06 1.36 12.26
CA PHE A 53 -12.60 1.37 10.90
C PHE A 53 -13.30 0.04 10.61
N LYS A 54 -14.02 -0.04 9.49
CA LYS A 54 -14.51 -1.30 8.93
C LYS A 54 -13.91 -1.53 7.54
N ILE A 55 -13.73 -2.79 7.20
CA ILE A 55 -13.27 -3.24 5.88
C ILE A 55 -14.47 -3.85 5.17
N ASP A 56 -15.00 -3.15 4.17
CA ASP A 56 -16.05 -3.66 3.31
C ASP A 56 -15.46 -4.14 1.98
N THR A 57 -15.69 -5.41 1.66
CA THR A 57 -15.25 -6.02 0.40
C THR A 57 -16.36 -6.14 -0.64
N HIS A 58 -17.57 -5.66 -0.29
CA HIS A 58 -18.80 -5.78 -1.09
C HIS A 58 -19.21 -7.23 -1.39
N LYS A 59 -18.73 -8.18 -0.58
CA LYS A 59 -19.04 -9.62 -0.70
C LYS A 59 -19.67 -10.21 0.56
N GLY A 60 -20.09 -9.36 1.50
CA GLY A 60 -20.65 -9.76 2.79
C GLY A 60 -20.67 -8.60 3.77
N ALA A 61 -20.83 -8.89 5.06
CA ALA A 61 -20.79 -7.87 6.09
C ALA A 61 -19.40 -7.25 6.23
N ALA A 62 -19.34 -5.93 6.42
CA ALA A 62 -18.09 -5.22 6.66
C ALA A 62 -17.43 -5.70 7.97
N THR A 63 -16.12 -5.95 7.92
CA THR A 63 -15.35 -6.44 9.07
C THR A 63 -14.84 -5.27 9.90
N GLY A 64 -15.30 -5.15 11.15
CA GLY A 64 -14.79 -4.15 12.08
C GLY A 64 -13.35 -4.42 12.51
N CYS A 65 -12.55 -3.37 12.63
CA CYS A 65 -11.16 -3.45 13.05
C CYS A 65 -10.83 -2.37 14.07
N LYS A 66 -10.28 -2.80 15.21
CA LYS A 66 -9.69 -1.94 16.24
C LYS A 66 -8.18 -2.19 16.25
N TYR A 67 -7.42 -1.22 15.78
CA TYR A 67 -5.98 -1.31 15.60
C TYR A 67 -5.27 -0.32 16.53
N VAL A 68 -4.47 -0.83 17.46
CA VAL A 68 -3.82 -0.01 18.49
C VAL A 68 -2.31 0.04 18.26
N VAL A 69 -1.79 1.25 18.06
CA VAL A 69 -0.35 1.53 18.04
C VAL A 69 0.04 2.05 19.42
N LYS A 70 1.13 1.53 19.99
CA LYS A 70 1.67 1.97 21.29
C LYS A 70 3.14 2.39 21.15
N GLY A 71 3.59 3.24 22.07
CA GLY A 71 4.97 3.71 22.18
C GLY A 71 5.07 5.23 22.14
N SER A 72 6.26 5.76 22.41
CA SER A 72 6.51 7.20 22.26
C SER A 72 6.25 7.64 20.82
N LYS A 73 5.53 8.76 20.68
CA LYS A 73 5.05 9.31 19.41
C LYS A 73 4.20 8.31 18.62
N ALA A 74 3.22 7.69 19.26
CA ALA A 74 2.39 6.65 18.67
C ALA A 74 1.68 7.11 17.38
N SER A 75 1.35 8.39 17.27
CA SER A 75 0.76 8.99 16.07
C SER A 75 1.67 8.95 14.83
N GLN A 76 2.98 8.81 15.02
CA GLN A 76 4.01 8.85 13.98
C GLN A 76 4.83 7.55 13.91
N ARG A 77 4.21 6.44 14.30
CA ARG A 77 4.90 5.14 14.49
C ARG A 77 4.26 4.05 13.65
N ASN A 78 5.10 3.11 13.22
CA ASN A 78 4.67 1.87 12.57
C ASN A 78 4.04 0.92 13.59
N GLY A 79 3.05 0.14 13.19
CA GLY A 79 2.43 -0.80 14.12
C GLY A 79 2.06 -2.14 13.49
N GLY A 80 1.41 -2.97 14.33
CA GLY A 80 0.96 -4.30 13.95
C GLY A 80 2.07 -5.35 14.01
N PRO A 81 1.80 -6.57 13.50
CA PRO A 81 0.56 -7.00 12.88
C PRO A 81 -0.61 -7.15 13.87
N VAL A 82 -1.84 -6.86 13.41
CA VAL A 82 -3.09 -7.10 14.15
C VAL A 82 -4.04 -7.89 13.25
N LYS A 83 -4.78 -8.84 13.83
CA LYS A 83 -5.84 -9.58 13.14
C LYS A 83 -7.20 -8.91 13.34
N CYS A 84 -7.93 -8.75 12.24
CA CYS A 84 -9.30 -8.23 12.24
C CYS A 84 -10.13 -9.13 11.30
N GLY A 85 -10.82 -10.12 11.87
CA GLY A 85 -11.44 -11.20 11.09
C GLY A 85 -10.41 -11.90 10.20
N ASP A 86 -10.72 -12.02 8.91
CA ASP A 86 -9.84 -12.62 7.89
C ASP A 86 -8.69 -11.73 7.42
N PHE A 87 -8.57 -10.51 7.97
CA PHE A 87 -7.57 -9.54 7.58
C PHE A 87 -6.40 -9.47 8.57
N THR A 88 -5.21 -9.23 8.04
CA THR A 88 -3.99 -8.92 8.79
C THR A 88 -3.56 -7.50 8.47
N ILE A 89 -3.43 -6.68 9.50
CA ILE A 89 -3.20 -5.24 9.36
C ILE A 89 -1.84 -4.88 9.93
N THR A 90 -1.01 -4.22 9.13
CA THR A 90 0.17 -3.47 9.59
C THR A 90 0.04 -2.01 9.16
N SER A 91 0.87 -1.13 9.71
CA SER A 91 0.91 0.26 9.26
C SER A 91 2.32 0.83 9.29
N GLY A 92 2.57 1.81 8.43
CA GLY A 92 3.77 2.62 8.41
C GLY A 92 3.42 4.11 8.39
N TRP A 93 4.13 4.91 9.17
CA TRP A 93 4.02 6.38 9.11
C TRP A 93 5.17 6.96 8.28
N SER A 94 4.87 7.97 7.47
CA SER A 94 5.85 8.74 6.70
C SER A 94 5.63 10.23 6.88
N GLY A 95 6.74 10.94 7.17
CA GLY A 95 6.82 12.39 7.19
C GLY A 95 7.55 12.96 5.96
N GLN A 96 7.69 12.19 4.88
CA GLN A 96 8.55 12.52 3.73
C GLN A 96 8.19 13.85 3.04
N PHE A 97 6.96 14.33 3.18
CA PHE A 97 6.46 15.58 2.58
C PHE A 97 6.62 16.81 3.49
N GLY A 98 7.46 16.70 4.51
CA GLY A 98 7.83 17.79 5.41
C GLY A 98 6.91 17.95 6.63
N PRO A 99 7.23 18.90 7.53
CA PRO A 99 6.52 19.10 8.79
C PRO A 99 5.01 19.34 8.59
N GLY A 100 4.19 18.62 9.35
CA GLY A 100 2.72 18.75 9.29
C GLY A 100 2.05 18.08 8.08
N ASN A 101 2.81 17.39 7.22
CA ASN A 101 2.30 16.63 6.08
C ASN A 101 2.57 15.13 6.22
N GLY A 102 2.57 14.65 7.48
CA GLY A 102 2.68 13.23 7.78
C GLY A 102 1.42 12.46 7.40
N PHE A 103 1.59 11.17 7.12
CA PHE A 103 0.50 10.25 6.84
C PHE A 103 0.83 8.84 7.29
N THR A 104 -0.21 8.06 7.59
CA THR A 104 -0.10 6.64 7.87
C THR A 104 -0.69 5.85 6.72
N THR A 105 0.08 4.90 6.20
CA THR A 105 -0.39 3.89 5.25
C THR A 105 -0.58 2.58 5.97
N PHE A 106 -1.73 1.94 5.75
CA PHE A 106 -2.03 0.60 6.22
C PHE A 106 -1.69 -0.41 5.14
N SER A 107 -1.24 -1.59 5.53
CA SER A 107 -1.28 -2.78 4.67
C SER A 107 -2.39 -3.68 5.19
N VAL A 108 -3.49 -3.79 4.44
CA VAL A 108 -4.65 -4.61 4.78
C VAL A 108 -4.61 -5.86 3.93
N VAL A 109 -4.14 -6.97 4.49
CA VAL A 109 -3.95 -8.24 3.77
C VAL A 109 -5.08 -9.20 4.10
N SER A 110 -5.79 -9.70 3.10
CA SER A 110 -6.79 -10.75 3.29
C SER A 110 -6.16 -12.15 3.28
N SER A 111 -6.89 -13.11 3.86
CA SER A 111 -6.57 -14.54 3.76
C SER A 111 -6.48 -15.07 2.32
N LYS A 112 -7.08 -14.37 1.34
CA LYS A 112 -7.06 -14.70 -0.08
C LYS A 112 -5.82 -14.17 -0.82
N ARG A 113 -4.77 -13.77 -0.09
CA ARG A 113 -3.54 -13.18 -0.65
C ARG A 113 -3.80 -11.92 -1.48
N GLN A 114 -4.77 -11.12 -1.06
CA GLN A 114 -5.02 -9.79 -1.64
C GLN A 114 -4.65 -8.70 -0.64
N ILE A 115 -4.24 -7.54 -1.13
CA ILE A 115 -3.81 -6.42 -0.30
C ILE A 115 -4.33 -5.09 -0.85
N ILE A 116 -4.73 -4.18 0.04
CA ILE A 116 -4.92 -2.76 -0.26
C ILE A 116 -3.99 -1.92 0.62
N TRP A 117 -3.69 -0.70 0.18
CA TRP A 117 -2.87 0.27 0.91
C TRP A 117 -3.60 1.57 1.24
N PRO A 118 -4.57 1.57 2.18
CA PRO A 118 -5.23 2.78 2.61
C PRO A 118 -4.26 3.77 3.23
N ALA A 119 -4.35 5.04 2.84
CA ALA A 119 -3.48 6.09 3.35
C ALA A 119 -4.29 7.26 3.88
N TYR A 120 -3.95 7.71 5.10
CA TYR A 120 -4.62 8.82 5.76
C TYR A 120 -3.60 9.80 6.29
N THR A 121 -3.76 11.06 5.92
CA THR A 121 -2.95 12.16 6.44
C THR A 121 -3.25 12.42 7.91
N ASP A 122 -2.25 12.91 8.64
CA ASP A 122 -2.44 13.31 10.04
C ASP A 122 -3.55 14.36 10.21
N LYS A 123 -3.75 15.22 9.20
CA LYS A 123 -4.81 16.23 9.12
C LYS A 123 -6.21 15.62 9.00
N GLN A 124 -6.37 14.57 8.18
CA GLN A 124 -7.67 13.92 7.98
C GLN A 124 -8.19 13.27 9.27
N VAL A 125 -7.30 12.68 10.06
CA VAL A 125 -7.66 11.91 11.26
C VAL A 125 -7.40 12.64 12.57
N GLN A 126 -7.06 13.94 12.49
CA GLN A 126 -6.78 14.75 13.66
C GLN A 126 -8.01 14.81 14.57
N SER A 127 -7.76 14.85 15.88
CA SER A 127 -8.80 15.06 16.91
C SER A 127 -9.93 14.03 16.90
N GLY A 128 -9.68 12.79 16.48
CA GLY A 128 -10.71 11.76 16.48
C GLY A 128 -11.80 11.98 15.43
N LYS A 129 -11.53 12.76 14.37
CA LYS A 129 -12.50 12.92 13.29
C LYS A 129 -12.67 11.61 12.52
N VAL A 130 -13.91 11.29 12.21
CA VAL A 130 -14.24 10.24 11.23
C VAL A 130 -14.00 10.82 9.85
N VAL A 131 -13.17 10.16 9.05
CA VAL A 131 -12.85 10.57 7.69
C VAL A 131 -14.08 10.40 6.81
N LYS A 132 -14.46 11.45 6.08
CA LYS A 132 -15.51 11.44 5.07
C LYS A 132 -15.07 12.16 3.79
N PRO A 133 -15.48 11.69 2.60
CA PRO A 133 -16.17 10.41 2.37
C PRO A 133 -15.28 9.21 2.74
N ASP A 134 -15.91 8.05 2.91
CA ASP A 134 -15.19 6.79 3.05
C ASP A 134 -14.37 6.53 1.76
N GLN A 135 -13.23 5.86 1.88
CA GLN A 135 -12.27 5.72 0.77
C GLN A 135 -12.25 4.29 0.24
N SER A 136 -12.26 4.14 -1.08
CA SER A 136 -12.23 2.85 -1.76
C SER A 136 -10.90 2.61 -2.45
N TYR A 137 -10.45 1.36 -2.44
CA TYR A 137 -9.15 0.94 -2.91
C TYR A 137 -9.27 -0.34 -3.73
N THR A 138 -8.66 -0.36 -4.92
CA THR A 138 -8.58 -1.60 -5.70
C THR A 138 -7.55 -2.54 -5.06
N PRO A 139 -7.93 -3.76 -4.68
CA PRO A 139 -6.98 -4.74 -4.15
C PRO A 139 -5.98 -5.19 -5.21
N ALA A 140 -4.73 -5.43 -4.80
CA ALA A 140 -3.73 -6.15 -5.57
C ALA A 140 -3.64 -7.60 -5.10
N ASN A 141 -3.31 -8.51 -6.02
CA ASN A 141 -2.89 -9.87 -5.70
C ASN A 141 -1.43 -9.86 -5.24
N LEU A 142 -1.13 -10.59 -4.18
CA LEU A 142 0.25 -10.82 -3.78
C LEU A 142 0.90 -11.86 -4.70
N PRO A 143 2.16 -11.65 -5.14
CA PRO A 143 2.90 -12.63 -5.94
C PRO A 143 2.93 -14.01 -5.27
N ASN A 144 2.92 -15.07 -6.06
CA ASN A 144 3.11 -16.44 -5.57
C ASN A 144 4.58 -16.77 -5.35
#